data_AF-A0A5C9AQM9-F1
#
_entry.id   AF-A0A5C9AQM9-F1
#
_cell.length_a   1.000
_cell.length_b   1.000
_cell.length_c   1.000
_cell.angle_alpha   90.00
_cell.angle_beta   90.00
_cell.angle_gamma   90.00
#
_symmetry.space_group_name_H-M   'P 1'
#
loop_
_entity.id
_entity.type
_entity.pdbx_description
1 polymer ?
#
loop_
_entity_poly.entity_id
_entity_poly.type
_entity_poly.pdbx_seq_one_letter_code
_entity_poly.pdbx_strand_id
1 'polypeptide(L)'
;GRINGLGLNQSFCVYVFEGEQGKRDSIVVVAQLSPEFTARLVDRWRELEETAVNIPKTLPEALRLAADLAEQKMQLENQLAIAAPKVEFADRVGEASGILIGNYAKVVGIGPNKLFAWMRDHKILIASCSRRNVPMQEYMDRGYFTVKETAVNTNHGIQISFTTKITGRGQQWLTRKLIDNGMLKVIGEAA
;
A
#
# COMPACT_ATOMS: atom_id res chain seq x y z
N GLY A 1 18.05 60.32 -31.52
CA GLY A 1 17.58 61.48 -30.75
C GLY A 1 16.18 61.81 -31.20
N ARG A 2 15.24 62.00 -30.27
CA ARG A 2 13.95 62.62 -30.60
C ARG A 2 14.20 64.12 -30.63
N ILE A 3 13.96 64.75 -31.77
CA ILE A 3 14.07 66.20 -31.94
C ILE A 3 12.86 66.78 -31.22
N ASN A 4 13.04 67.66 -30.23
CA ASN A 4 11.89 68.46 -29.79
C ASN A 4 11.46 69.32 -30.98
N GLY A 5 10.20 69.75 -31.07
CA GLY A 5 9.67 70.52 -32.20
C GLY A 5 10.36 71.88 -32.49
N LEU A 6 11.53 72.12 -31.91
CA LEU A 6 12.40 73.29 -32.02
C LEU A 6 13.82 72.95 -32.54
N GLY A 7 14.08 71.73 -32.99
CA GLY A 7 15.35 71.38 -33.65
C GLY A 7 16.53 71.12 -32.72
N LEU A 8 16.34 71.12 -31.39
CA LEU A 8 17.40 70.91 -30.41
C LEU A 8 17.46 69.44 -29.98
N ASN A 9 18.67 68.88 -29.91
CA ASN A 9 18.88 67.53 -29.40
C ASN A 9 18.62 67.50 -27.88
N GLN A 10 17.62 66.72 -27.47
CA GLN A 10 17.36 66.45 -26.06
C GLN A 10 18.00 65.11 -25.64
N SER A 11 18.84 65.17 -24.62
CA SER A 11 19.36 64.01 -23.91
C SER A 11 18.40 63.66 -22.78
N PHE A 12 17.92 62.42 -22.74
CA PHE A 12 17.16 61.90 -21.59
C PHE A 12 17.86 60.66 -21.05
N CYS A 13 18.03 60.59 -19.73
CA CYS A 13 18.46 59.37 -19.06
C CYS A 13 17.23 58.47 -18.88
N VAL A 14 17.31 57.24 -19.39
CA VAL A 14 16.32 56.19 -19.13
C VAL A 14 16.87 55.31 -18.02
N TYR A 15 16.09 55.09 -16.98
CA TYR A 15 16.39 54.07 -16.00
C TYR A 15 15.85 52.72 -16.50
N VAL A 16 16.72 51.72 -16.63
CA VAL A 16 16.33 50.38 -17.10
C VAL A 16 16.27 49.45 -15.89
N PHE A 17 15.12 48.83 -15.67
CA PHE A 17 14.95 47.83 -14.64
C PHE A 17 15.45 46.47 -15.14
N GLU A 18 16.59 46.00 -14.64
CA GLU A 18 17.16 44.69 -15.00
C GLU A 18 17.42 43.81 -13.76
N GLY A 19 17.32 42.50 -13.94
CA GLY A 19 17.55 41.51 -12.88
C GLY A 19 16.52 41.50 -11.74
N GLU A 20 16.85 40.82 -10.65
CA GLU A 20 15.97 40.72 -9.46
C GLU A 20 15.76 42.07 -8.76
N GLN A 21 16.80 42.93 -8.74
CA GLN A 21 16.70 44.28 -8.17
C GLN A 21 15.78 45.17 -9.02
N GLY A 22 15.92 45.16 -10.35
CA GLY A 22 15.02 45.91 -11.23
C GLY A 22 13.56 45.46 -11.12
N LYS A 23 13.31 44.17 -10.91
CA LYS A 23 11.97 43.65 -10.62
C LYS A 23 11.40 44.22 -9.32
N ARG A 24 12.20 44.29 -8.25
CA ARG A 24 11.76 44.91 -6.99
C ARG A 24 11.48 46.41 -7.18
N ASP A 25 12.40 47.13 -7.81
CA ASP A 25 12.32 48.58 -7.95
C ASP A 25 11.13 49.01 -8.83
N SER A 26 10.88 48.28 -9.92
CA SER A 26 9.68 48.49 -10.74
C SER A 26 8.38 48.27 -9.96
N ILE A 27 8.29 47.23 -9.12
CA ILE A 27 7.14 46.98 -8.25
C ILE A 27 6.96 48.10 -7.22
N VAL A 28 8.05 48.60 -6.64
CA VAL A 28 8.02 49.71 -5.67
C VAL A 28 7.49 50.98 -6.33
N VAL A 29 7.96 51.32 -7.53
CA VAL A 29 7.48 52.49 -8.28
C VAL A 29 5.99 52.36 -8.60
N VAL A 30 5.55 51.18 -9.05
CA VAL A 30 4.13 50.93 -9.34
C VAL A 30 3.27 51.04 -8.08
N ALA A 31 3.73 50.53 -6.94
CA ALA A 31 3.03 50.62 -5.67
C ALA A 31 2.84 52.08 -5.21
N GLN A 32 3.83 52.94 -5.38
CA GLN A 32 3.70 54.37 -5.05
C GLN A 32 2.70 55.10 -5.94
N LEU A 33 2.59 54.70 -7.21
CA LEU A 33 1.72 55.36 -8.19
C LEU A 33 0.29 54.80 -8.22
N SER A 34 0.06 53.60 -7.70
CA SER A 34 -1.23 52.92 -7.72
C SER A 34 -1.65 52.46 -6.32
N PRO A 35 -2.58 53.20 -5.66
CA PRO A 35 -3.12 52.81 -4.36
C PRO A 35 -3.81 51.43 -4.37
N GLU A 36 -4.53 51.11 -5.45
CA GLU A 36 -5.19 49.80 -5.65
C GLU A 36 -4.18 48.64 -5.66
N PHE A 37 -3.05 48.82 -6.34
CA PHE A 37 -1.98 47.80 -6.37
C PHE A 37 -1.36 47.61 -4.99
N THR A 38 -1.14 48.70 -4.26
CA THR A 38 -0.65 48.66 -2.87
C THR A 38 -1.62 47.95 -1.94
N ALA A 39 -2.93 48.22 -2.07
CA ALA A 39 -3.95 47.51 -1.28
C ALA A 39 -3.88 46.00 -1.49
N ARG A 40 -3.80 45.53 -2.74
CA ARG A 40 -3.65 44.10 -3.05
C ARG A 40 -2.38 43.47 -2.50
N LEU A 41 -1.26 44.19 -2.49
CA LEU A 41 -0.03 43.72 -1.87
C LEU A 41 -0.20 43.56 -0.36
N VAL A 42 -0.83 44.54 0.30
CA VAL A 42 -1.09 44.53 1.74
C VAL A 42 -2.05 43.38 2.10
N ASP A 43 -3.15 43.22 1.37
CA ASP A 43 -4.09 42.12 1.58
C ASP A 43 -3.41 40.76 1.44
N ARG A 44 -2.61 40.59 0.38
CA ARG A 44 -1.87 39.35 0.15
C ARG A 44 -0.82 39.08 1.24
N TRP A 45 -0.17 40.11 1.76
CA TRP A 45 0.76 39.99 2.88
C TRP A 45 0.04 39.55 4.14
N ARG A 46 -1.13 40.13 4.43
CA ARG A 46 -1.94 39.78 5.59
C ARG A 46 -2.42 38.33 5.55
N GLU A 47 -2.87 37.85 4.39
CA GLU A 47 -3.21 36.43 4.16
C GLU A 47 -2.03 35.50 4.45
N LEU A 48 -0.82 35.88 4.02
CA LEU A 48 0.40 35.11 4.26
C LEU A 48 0.82 35.14 5.73
N GLU A 49 0.63 36.25 6.42
CA GLU A 49 0.86 36.32 7.87
C GLU A 49 -0.13 35.42 8.64
N GLU A 50 -1.41 35.44 8.28
CA GLU A 50 -2.44 34.60 8.89
C GLU A 50 -2.17 33.10 8.65
N THR A 51 -1.69 32.72 7.45
CA THR A 51 -1.31 31.33 7.16
C THR A 51 0.03 30.93 7.80
N ALA A 52 0.98 31.85 7.93
CA ALA A 52 2.26 31.62 8.59
C ALA A 52 2.17 31.51 10.13
N VAL A 53 1.01 31.80 10.75
CA VAL A 53 0.75 31.50 12.18
C VAL A 53 0.72 29.99 12.46
N ASN A 54 0.55 29.13 11.45
CA ASN A 54 0.62 27.66 11.60
C ASN A 54 2.05 27.08 11.58
N ILE A 55 3.08 27.92 11.54
CA ILE A 55 4.48 27.49 11.62
C ILE A 55 5.02 27.98 12.97
N PRO A 56 5.46 27.08 13.88
CA PRO A 56 5.95 27.48 15.19
C PRO A 56 7.15 28.42 15.03
N LYS A 57 6.99 29.67 15.52
CA LYS A 57 7.95 30.77 15.33
C LYS A 57 9.16 30.69 16.26
N THR A 58 9.16 29.77 17.23
CA THR A 58 10.24 29.66 18.23
C THR A 58 10.93 28.30 18.15
N LEU A 59 12.27 28.32 18.15
CA LEU A 59 13.13 27.12 18.13
C LEU A 59 12.73 26.05 19.17
N PRO A 60 12.30 26.38 20.42
CA PRO A 60 11.89 25.38 21.41
C PRO A 60 10.60 24.64 21.05
N GLU A 61 9.67 25.33 20.39
CA GLU A 61 8.37 24.77 20.01
C GLU A 61 8.49 23.87 18.78
N ALA A 62 9.34 24.25 17.82
CA ALA A 62 9.74 23.39 16.71
C ALA A 62 10.47 22.12 17.19
N LEU A 63 11.33 22.24 18.21
CA LEU A 63 12.02 21.09 18.80
C LEU A 63 11.05 20.14 19.51
N ARG A 64 10.03 20.68 20.21
CA ARG A 64 8.99 19.88 20.86
C ARG A 64 8.14 19.12 19.85
N LEU A 65 7.67 19.79 18.81
CA LEU A 65 6.91 19.13 17.74
C LEU A 65 7.75 18.04 17.05
N ALA A 66 9.05 18.29 16.82
CA ALA A 66 9.96 17.30 16.26
C ALA A 66 10.16 16.09 17.20
N ALA A 67 10.22 16.31 18.51
CA ALA A 67 10.31 15.24 19.51
C ALA A 67 9.03 14.38 19.54
N ASP A 68 7.85 15.01 19.55
CA ASP A 68 6.57 14.30 19.54
C ASP A 68 6.41 13.46 18.26
N LEU A 69 6.79 14.00 17.11
CA LEU A 69 6.79 13.27 15.84
C LEU A 69 7.81 12.12 15.82
N ALA A 70 8.99 12.31 16.43
CA ALA A 70 9.99 11.26 16.55
C ALA A 70 9.51 10.12 17.45
N GLU A 71 8.85 10.43 18.57
CA GLU A 71 8.27 9.42 19.45
C GLU A 71 7.14 8.64 18.77
N GLN A 72 6.24 9.31 18.05
CA GLN A 72 5.20 8.65 17.26
C GLN A 72 5.79 7.73 16.19
N LYS A 73 6.83 8.19 15.49
CA LYS A 73 7.52 7.38 14.47
C LYS A 73 8.18 6.16 15.10
N MET A 74 8.81 6.29 16.26
CA MET A 74 9.46 5.17 16.95
C MET A 74 8.44 4.15 17.48
N GLN A 75 7.27 4.61 17.94
CA GLN A 75 6.17 3.71 18.34
C GLN A 75 5.61 2.93 17.15
N LEU A 76 5.42 3.57 16.00
CA LEU A 76 5.00 2.93 14.76
C LEU A 76 6.04 1.94 14.23
N GLU A 77 7.33 2.30 14.25
CA GLU A 77 8.43 1.42 13.83
C GLU A 77 8.58 0.21 14.76
N ASN A 78 8.40 0.36 16.06
CA ASN A 78 8.38 -0.77 16.99
C ASN A 78 7.22 -1.74 16.73
N GLN A 79 6.04 -1.23 16.37
CA GLN A 79 4.92 -2.09 15.97
C GLN A 79 5.22 -2.85 14.66
N LEU A 80 5.90 -2.22 13.71
CA LEU A 80 6.34 -2.87 12.47
C LEU A 80 7.44 -3.93 12.71
N ALA A 81 8.37 -3.68 13.63
CA ALA A 81 9.44 -4.62 13.97
C ALA A 81 8.89 -5.92 14.61
N ILE A 82 7.79 -5.84 15.36
CA ILE A 82 7.09 -7.01 15.92
C ILE A 82 6.29 -7.75 14.84
N ALA A 83 5.79 -7.05 13.81
CA ALA A 83 5.04 -7.64 12.71
C ALA A 83 5.94 -8.32 11.64
N ALA A 84 7.18 -7.86 11.46
CA ALA A 84 8.13 -8.38 10.47
C ALA A 84 8.35 -9.92 10.54
N PRO A 85 8.62 -10.53 11.71
CA PRO A 85 8.81 -11.99 11.76
C PRO A 85 7.50 -12.78 11.56
N LYS A 86 6.34 -12.15 11.71
CA LYS A 86 5.03 -12.78 11.53
C LYS A 86 4.61 -12.84 10.05
N VAL A 87 5.01 -11.83 9.27
CA VAL A 87 4.76 -11.78 7.82
C VAL A 87 5.77 -12.68 7.09
N GLU A 88 7.05 -12.67 7.47
CA GLU A 88 8.04 -13.58 6.85
C GLU A 88 7.72 -15.06 7.06
N PHE A 89 7.15 -15.44 8.21
CA PHE A 89 6.71 -16.83 8.41
C PHE A 89 5.52 -17.18 7.49
N ALA A 90 4.58 -16.24 7.28
CA ALA A 90 3.46 -16.45 6.37
C ALA A 90 3.92 -16.54 4.90
N ASP A 91 4.94 -15.77 4.51
CA ASP A 91 5.49 -15.76 3.15
C ASP A 91 6.43 -16.95 2.89
N ARG A 92 7.27 -17.37 3.83
CA ARG A 92 8.11 -18.58 3.69
C ARG A 92 7.31 -19.88 3.63
N VAL A 93 6.14 -19.94 4.29
CA VAL A 93 5.18 -21.06 4.12
C VAL A 93 4.47 -20.99 2.76
N GLY A 94 4.49 -19.83 2.09
CA GLY A 94 4.01 -19.65 0.71
C GLY A 94 4.91 -20.28 -0.36
N GLU A 95 6.23 -20.31 -0.14
CA GLU A 95 7.22 -20.83 -1.12
C GLU A 95 7.52 -22.33 -0.97
N ALA A 96 7.31 -22.92 0.20
CA ALA A 96 7.49 -24.36 0.36
C ALA A 96 6.37 -25.11 -0.39
N SER A 97 6.77 -26.02 -1.30
CA SER A 97 5.91 -26.99 -2.00
C SER A 97 4.70 -27.35 -1.11
N GLY A 98 3.51 -26.85 -1.47
CA GLY A 98 2.33 -26.83 -0.61
C GLY A 98 2.07 -28.09 0.22
N ILE A 99 1.35 -27.94 1.33
CA ILE A 99 1.06 -29.04 2.26
C ILE A 99 -0.05 -29.94 1.72
N LEU A 100 -0.03 -31.23 2.08
CA LEU A 100 -1.13 -32.14 1.76
C LEU A 100 -2.40 -31.72 2.50
N ILE A 101 -3.56 -31.79 1.83
CA ILE A 101 -4.87 -31.48 2.42
C ILE A 101 -5.12 -32.28 3.70
N GLY A 102 -4.70 -33.55 3.74
CA GLY A 102 -4.82 -34.40 4.92
C GLY A 102 -3.99 -33.92 6.12
N ASN A 103 -2.81 -33.34 5.88
CA ASN A 103 -1.97 -32.78 6.94
C ASN A 103 -2.55 -31.46 7.45
N TYR A 104 -3.03 -30.60 6.53
CA TYR A 104 -3.75 -29.38 6.89
C TYR A 104 -4.97 -29.68 7.76
N ALA A 105 -5.77 -30.69 7.41
CA ALA A 105 -6.94 -31.10 8.18
C ALA A 105 -6.59 -31.41 9.65
N LYS A 106 -5.48 -32.13 9.87
CA LYS A 106 -4.99 -32.45 11.22
C LYS A 106 -4.60 -31.21 12.01
N VAL A 107 -3.92 -30.26 11.36
CA VAL A 107 -3.49 -28.99 12.01
C VAL A 107 -4.69 -28.16 12.44
N VAL A 108 -5.74 -28.10 11.62
CA VAL A 108 -6.95 -27.32 11.94
C VAL A 108 -7.95 -28.08 12.83
N GLY A 109 -7.65 -29.32 13.24
CA GLY A 109 -8.52 -30.12 14.10
C GLY A 109 -9.76 -30.68 13.41
N ILE A 110 -9.77 -30.79 12.07
CA ILE A 110 -10.87 -31.37 11.29
C ILE A 110 -10.46 -32.78 10.81
N GLY A 111 -11.36 -33.74 10.91
CA GLY A 111 -11.13 -35.07 10.34
C GLY A 111 -10.87 -34.99 8.83
N PRO A 112 -9.80 -35.62 8.29
CA PRO A 112 -9.41 -35.46 6.89
C PRO A 112 -10.53 -35.85 5.92
N ASN A 113 -11.24 -36.94 6.19
CA ASN A 113 -12.38 -37.37 5.38
C ASN A 113 -13.54 -36.36 5.38
N LYS A 114 -13.77 -35.68 6.51
CA LYS A 114 -14.78 -34.64 6.65
C LYS A 114 -14.42 -33.40 5.83
N LEU A 115 -13.16 -32.99 5.87
CA LEU A 115 -12.67 -31.88 5.05
C LEU A 115 -12.78 -32.19 3.56
N PHE A 116 -12.36 -33.39 3.14
CA PHE A 116 -12.49 -33.83 1.75
C PHE A 116 -13.95 -33.92 1.29
N ALA A 117 -14.88 -34.34 2.16
CA ALA A 117 -16.30 -34.35 1.84
C ALA A 117 -16.84 -32.93 1.66
N TRP A 118 -16.52 -32.02 2.58
CA TRP A 118 -16.92 -30.62 2.50
C TRP A 118 -16.37 -29.93 1.25
N MET A 119 -15.09 -30.14 0.92
CA MET A 119 -14.49 -29.56 -0.28
C MET A 119 -15.13 -30.07 -1.58
N ARG A 120 -15.63 -31.32 -1.61
CA ARG A 120 -16.38 -31.85 -2.76
C ARG A 120 -17.79 -31.26 -2.85
N ASP A 121 -18.46 -31.15 -1.72
CA ASP A 121 -19.79 -30.55 -1.61
C ASP A 121 -19.79 -29.08 -2.06
N HIS A 122 -18.75 -28.34 -1.67
CA HIS A 122 -18.54 -26.93 -2.03
C HIS A 122 -17.96 -26.72 -3.43
N LYS A 123 -17.90 -27.78 -4.26
CA LYS A 123 -17.35 -27.75 -5.62
C LYS A 123 -15.91 -27.19 -5.68
N ILE A 124 -15.11 -27.41 -4.65
CA ILE A 124 -13.68 -27.04 -4.63
C ILE A 124 -12.85 -28.17 -5.24
N LEU A 125 -13.22 -29.42 -4.91
CA LEU A 125 -12.64 -30.63 -5.47
C LEU A 125 -13.66 -31.38 -6.31
N ILE A 126 -13.18 -32.07 -7.35
CA ILE A 126 -13.98 -32.94 -8.19
C ILE A 126 -14.45 -34.16 -7.38
N ALA A 127 -15.77 -34.38 -7.37
CA ALA A 127 -16.38 -35.44 -6.55
C ALA A 127 -16.38 -36.83 -7.21
N SER A 128 -16.32 -36.90 -8.54
CA SER A 128 -16.52 -38.13 -9.31
C SER A 128 -15.45 -38.32 -10.40
N CYS A 129 -15.29 -39.57 -10.86
CA CYS A 129 -14.40 -40.01 -11.95
C CYS A 129 -12.90 -40.12 -11.60
N SER A 130 -12.09 -40.48 -12.60
CA SER A 130 -10.63 -40.72 -12.56
C SER A 130 -9.82 -39.57 -11.94
N ARG A 131 -10.38 -38.35 -11.94
CA ARG A 131 -9.78 -37.13 -11.33
C ARG A 131 -10.38 -36.77 -9.96
N ARG A 132 -10.86 -37.76 -9.20
CA ARG A 132 -11.39 -37.53 -7.85
C ARG A 132 -10.34 -36.85 -6.98
N ASN A 133 -10.78 -35.85 -6.18
CA ASN A 133 -9.94 -35.04 -5.30
C ASN A 133 -8.93 -34.11 -6.01
N VAL A 134 -9.06 -33.92 -7.33
CA VAL A 134 -8.37 -32.86 -8.06
C VAL A 134 -9.15 -31.55 -7.87
N PRO A 135 -8.48 -30.41 -7.62
CA PRO A 135 -9.13 -29.12 -7.49
C PRO A 135 -9.69 -28.63 -8.82
N MET A 136 -10.77 -27.84 -8.78
CA MET A 136 -11.28 -27.22 -10.00
C MET A 136 -10.27 -26.22 -10.57
N GLN A 137 -10.27 -26.06 -11.90
CA GLN A 137 -9.34 -25.19 -12.63
C GLN A 137 -9.31 -23.77 -12.05
N GLU A 138 -10.49 -23.21 -11.73
CA GLU A 138 -10.62 -21.88 -11.13
C GLU A 138 -9.76 -21.69 -9.87
N TYR A 139 -9.68 -22.70 -8.98
CA TYR A 139 -8.90 -22.60 -7.74
C TYR A 139 -7.40 -22.85 -7.95
N MET A 140 -7.03 -23.51 -9.06
CA MET A 140 -5.64 -23.62 -9.50
C MET A 140 -5.16 -22.31 -10.12
N ASP A 141 -5.98 -21.67 -10.96
CA ASP A 141 -5.66 -20.39 -11.60
C ASP A 141 -5.53 -19.26 -10.57
N ARG A 142 -6.34 -19.30 -9.51
CA ARG A 142 -6.20 -18.41 -8.34
C ARG A 142 -4.98 -18.72 -7.46
N GLY A 143 -4.25 -19.80 -7.74
CA GLY A 143 -3.01 -20.17 -7.04
C GLY A 143 -3.21 -20.74 -5.64
N TYR A 144 -4.39 -21.27 -5.30
CA TYR A 144 -4.68 -21.85 -3.98
C TYR A 144 -4.22 -23.30 -3.85
N PHE A 145 -4.23 -24.05 -4.95
CA PHE A 145 -3.86 -25.47 -4.97
C PHE A 145 -2.84 -25.78 -6.06
N THR A 146 -2.01 -26.78 -5.81
CA THR A 146 -1.09 -27.36 -6.79
C THR A 146 -1.31 -28.86 -6.88
N VAL A 147 -1.12 -29.45 -8.06
CA VAL A 147 -1.30 -30.88 -8.29
C VAL A 147 0.03 -31.50 -8.66
N LYS A 148 0.40 -32.59 -7.97
CA LYS A 148 1.57 -33.41 -8.30
C LYS A 148 1.09 -34.72 -8.92
N GLU A 149 1.56 -35.01 -10.12
CA GLU A 149 1.38 -36.30 -10.77
C GLU A 149 2.39 -37.31 -10.20
N THR A 150 1.93 -38.51 -9.88
CA THR A 150 2.77 -39.60 -9.39
C THR A 150 2.39 -40.87 -10.13
N ALA A 151 3.37 -41.48 -10.79
CA ALA A 151 3.22 -42.81 -11.36
C ALA A 151 3.32 -43.84 -10.23
N VAL A 152 2.22 -44.53 -9.96
CA VAL A 152 2.15 -45.61 -8.97
C VAL A 152 2.15 -46.93 -9.73
N ASN A 153 3.19 -47.75 -9.52
CA ASN A 153 3.22 -49.12 -10.03
C ASN A 153 2.26 -49.98 -9.21
N THR A 154 1.17 -50.39 -9.85
CA THR A 154 0.22 -51.36 -9.28
C THR A 154 0.47 -52.71 -9.96
N ASN A 155 0.06 -53.81 -9.33
CA ASN A 155 0.17 -55.18 -9.88
C ASN A 155 -0.44 -55.36 -11.29
N HIS A 156 -1.21 -54.39 -11.80
CA HIS A 156 -1.86 -54.41 -13.12
C HIS A 156 -1.33 -53.32 -14.08
N GLY A 157 -0.22 -52.65 -13.76
CA GLY A 157 0.41 -51.64 -14.62
C GLY A 157 0.71 -50.31 -13.92
N ILE A 158 1.24 -49.36 -14.68
CA ILE A 158 1.54 -48.00 -14.22
C ILE A 158 0.24 -47.18 -14.19
N GLN A 159 -0.23 -46.83 -12.98
CA GLN A 159 -1.39 -45.95 -12.81
C GLN A 159 -0.92 -44.54 -12.43
N ILE A 160 -1.38 -43.53 -13.16
CA ILE A 160 -1.09 -42.13 -12.84
C ILE A 160 -2.07 -41.66 -11.76
N SER A 161 -1.54 -41.18 -10.64
CA SER A 161 -2.30 -40.65 -9.52
C SER A 161 -2.01 -39.16 -9.35
N PHE A 162 -3.05 -38.39 -9.05
CA PHE A 162 -2.97 -36.95 -8.83
C PHE A 162 -3.07 -36.65 -7.33
N THR A 163 -2.03 -36.02 -6.78
CA THR A 163 -2.01 -35.59 -5.37
C THR A 163 -2.12 -34.09 -5.28
N THR A 164 -3.18 -33.61 -4.63
CA THR A 164 -3.45 -32.18 -4.44
C THR A 164 -2.77 -31.65 -3.18
N LYS A 165 -2.08 -30.51 -3.32
CA LYS A 165 -1.39 -29.76 -2.27
C LYS A 165 -2.00 -28.36 -2.15
N ILE A 166 -1.98 -27.81 -0.93
CA ILE A 166 -2.49 -26.47 -0.60
C ILE A 166 -1.30 -25.51 -0.48
N THR A 167 -1.32 -24.40 -1.22
CA THR A 167 -0.31 -23.34 -1.11
C THR A 167 -0.51 -22.50 0.17
N GLY A 168 0.47 -21.68 0.56
CA GLY A 168 0.30 -20.77 1.71
C GLY A 168 -0.94 -19.86 1.57
N ARG A 169 -1.15 -19.30 0.37
CA ARG A 169 -2.36 -18.52 0.02
C ARG A 169 -3.64 -19.37 0.09
N GLY A 170 -3.59 -20.61 -0.39
CA GLY A 170 -4.70 -21.54 -0.31
C GLY A 170 -5.09 -21.90 1.13
N GLN A 171 -4.13 -21.99 2.04
CA GLN A 171 -4.40 -22.24 3.46
C GLN A 171 -5.14 -21.07 4.10
N GLN A 172 -4.70 -19.84 3.87
CA GLN A 172 -5.38 -18.64 4.39
C GLN A 172 -6.83 -18.56 3.88
N TRP A 173 -7.02 -18.76 2.58
CA TRP A 173 -8.34 -18.77 1.95
C TRP A 173 -9.23 -19.89 2.50
N LEU A 174 -8.71 -21.12 2.60
CA LEU A 174 -9.46 -22.27 3.09
C LEU A 174 -9.83 -22.09 4.56
N THR A 175 -8.91 -21.61 5.41
CA THR A 175 -9.19 -21.31 6.81
C THR A 175 -10.32 -20.30 6.94
N ARG A 176 -10.28 -19.20 6.17
CA ARG A 176 -11.36 -18.20 6.19
C ARG A 176 -12.70 -18.80 5.79
N LYS A 177 -12.72 -19.55 4.69
CA LYS A 177 -13.95 -20.19 4.20
C LYS A 177 -14.50 -21.22 5.19
N LEU A 178 -13.64 -21.94 5.91
CA LEU A 178 -14.04 -22.90 6.95
C LEU A 178 -14.63 -22.21 8.19
N ILE A 179 -14.11 -21.04 8.58
CA ILE A 179 -14.67 -20.21 9.65
C ILE A 179 -16.06 -19.71 9.26
N ASP A 180 -16.21 -19.16 8.05
CA ASP A 180 -17.49 -18.63 7.55
C ASP A 180 -18.58 -19.73 7.48
N ASN A 181 -18.17 -20.98 7.26
CA ASN A 181 -19.07 -22.15 7.24
C ASN A 181 -19.24 -22.83 8.61
N GLY A 182 -18.71 -22.23 9.69
CA GLY A 182 -18.84 -22.74 11.06
C GLY A 182 -18.10 -24.06 11.34
N MET A 183 -17.22 -24.49 10.44
CA MET A 183 -16.43 -25.73 10.60
C MET A 183 -15.21 -25.54 11.50
N LEU A 184 -14.74 -24.29 11.64
CA LEU A 184 -13.70 -23.90 12.57
C LEU A 184 -14.24 -22.83 13.51
N LYS A 185 -13.98 -22.98 14.81
CA LYS A 185 -14.16 -21.89 15.78
C LYS A 185 -12.92 -21.03 15.71
N VAL A 186 -13.09 -19.70 15.68
CA VAL A 186 -11.96 -18.77 15.74
C VAL A 186 -11.30 -18.94 17.10
N ILE A 187 -10.16 -19.63 17.14
CA ILE A 187 -9.32 -19.67 18.33
C ILE A 187 -8.53 -18.35 18.32
N GLY A 188 -9.16 -17.29 18.82
CA GLY A 188 -8.61 -15.94 18.66
C GLY A 188 -9.40 -14.79 19.28
N GLU A 189 -10.22 -15.04 20.31
CA GLU A 189 -10.51 -14.07 21.36
C GLU A 189 -10.17 -14.76 22.70
N ALA A 190 -8.88 -14.85 22.98
CA ALA A 190 -8.42 -15.06 24.35
C ALA A 190 -8.26 -13.66 24.96
N ALA A 191 -9.07 -13.42 25.99
CA ALA A 191 -9.01 -12.28 26.90
C ALA A 191 -7.66 -12.14 27.60
#